data_AF-A0A2A2FX59-F1
#
_entry.id   AF-A0A2A2FX59-F1
#
_cell.length_a   1.000
_cell.length_b   1.000
_cell.length_c   1.000
_cell.angle_alpha   90.00
_cell.angle_beta   90.00
_cell.angle_gamma   90.00
#
_symmetry.space_group_name_H-M   'P 1'
#
loop_
_entity.id
_entity.type
_entity.pdbx_description
1 polymer ?
#
loop_
_entity_poly.entity_id
_entity_poly.type
_entity_poly.pdbx_seq_one_letter_code
_entity_poly.pdbx_strand_id
1 'polypeptide(L)'
;MAYVIAQVQFPSIMRIRDDSYIVEFQDRIRKVYPFVERIEAVPLPIPGSAPEISGTEVHWNFSSVDKKWRVVLAANAITLETKDYNGHIDFIKRFGFILNALADTVQPTVMIRIGYRYINRLQSPEDLSNIQILVRENLIGLADAKIRENVVQSVAQSTCRTKEG
;
A
#
# COMPACT_ATOMS: atom_id res chain seq x y z
N MET A 1 3.20 -0.92 16.40
CA MET A 1 3.02 -1.72 15.16
C MET A 1 3.20 -0.78 13.98
N ALA A 2 3.97 -1.20 12.97
CA ALA A 2 4.19 -0.45 11.74
C ALA A 2 3.50 -1.18 10.58
N TYR A 3 2.70 -0.44 9.83
CA TYR A 3 2.09 -0.92 8.59
C TYR A 3 2.84 -0.34 7.40
N VAL A 4 3.27 -1.20 6.49
CA VAL A 4 4.06 -0.78 5.34
C VAL A 4 3.40 -1.26 4.07
N ILE A 5 3.32 -0.36 3.10
CA ILE A 5 2.71 -0.61 1.79
C ILE A 5 3.70 -0.17 0.72
N ALA A 6 3.91 -0.99 -0.29
CA ALA A 6 4.51 -0.56 -1.54
C ALA A 6 3.61 -0.94 -2.70
N GLN A 7 3.53 -0.06 -3.69
CA GLN A 7 2.69 -0.26 -4.87
C GLN A 7 3.47 0.13 -6.11
N VAL A 8 3.32 -0.67 -7.16
CA VAL A 8 3.69 -0.26 -8.51
C VAL A 8 2.44 -0.15 -9.36
N GLN A 9 2.29 0.99 -10.03
CA GLN A 9 1.21 1.27 -10.97
C GLN A 9 1.71 1.13 -12.41
N PHE A 10 0.86 0.57 -13.26
CA PHE A 10 1.10 0.33 -14.68
C PHE A 10 -0.20 0.58 -15.48
N PRO A 11 -0.13 0.77 -16.81
CA PRO A 11 -1.33 0.89 -17.64
C PRO A 11 -2.24 -0.32 -17.46
N SER A 12 -3.56 -0.10 -17.46
CA SER A 12 -4.52 -1.17 -17.14
C SER A 12 -4.45 -2.35 -18.11
N ILE A 13 -4.28 -3.56 -17.56
CA ILE A 13 -4.29 -4.85 -18.26
C ILE A 13 -5.60 -5.55 -17.88
N MET A 14 -6.62 -5.40 -18.72
CA MET A 14 -7.98 -5.89 -18.43
C MET A 14 -8.05 -7.40 -18.22
N ARG A 15 -7.14 -8.18 -18.84
CA ARG A 15 -7.04 -9.64 -18.70
C ARG A 15 -6.77 -10.10 -17.26
N ILE A 16 -6.20 -9.24 -16.41
CA ILE A 16 -5.99 -9.54 -14.98
C ILE A 16 -7.31 -9.88 -14.27
N ARG A 17 -8.45 -9.41 -14.78
CA ARG A 17 -9.76 -9.73 -14.19
C ARG A 17 -10.18 -11.19 -14.38
N ASP A 18 -9.55 -11.90 -15.30
CA ASP A 18 -9.91 -13.27 -15.67
C ASP A 18 -9.11 -14.29 -14.85
N ASP A 19 -9.80 -15.23 -14.21
CA ASP A 19 -9.19 -16.27 -13.35
C ASP A 19 -8.10 -17.06 -14.09
N SER A 20 -8.33 -17.40 -15.36
CA SER A 20 -7.39 -18.18 -16.16
C SER A 20 -6.08 -17.45 -16.46
N TYR A 21 -6.10 -16.11 -16.48
CA TYR A 21 -4.93 -15.31 -16.80
C TYR A 21 -3.96 -15.16 -15.61
N ILE A 22 -4.46 -15.27 -14.38
CA ILE A 22 -3.64 -15.11 -13.17
C ILE A 22 -3.04 -16.42 -12.64
N VAL A 23 -3.40 -17.58 -13.21
CA VAL A 23 -2.95 -18.90 -12.73
C VAL A 23 -1.42 -19.01 -12.67
N GLU A 24 -0.73 -18.59 -13.73
CA GLU A 24 0.74 -18.66 -13.76
C GLU A 24 1.39 -17.73 -12.72
N PHE A 25 0.80 -16.55 -12.50
CA PHE A 25 1.26 -15.63 -11.47
C PHE A 25 1.07 -16.23 -10.07
N GLN A 26 -0.13 -16.77 -9.79
CA GLN A 26 -0.45 -17.46 -8.56
C GLN A 26 0.55 -18.60 -8.30
N ASP A 27 0.81 -19.44 -9.30
CA ASP A 27 1.69 -20.60 -9.16
C ASP A 27 3.13 -20.24 -8.80
N ARG A 28 3.61 -19.08 -9.28
CA ARG A 28 4.94 -18.58 -8.93
C ARG A 28 5.03 -18.11 -7.49
N ILE A 29 3.98 -17.46 -6.97
CA ILE A 29 4.02 -16.88 -5.62
C ILE A 29 3.46 -17.78 -4.53
N ARG A 30 2.72 -18.86 -4.88
CA ARG A 30 1.98 -19.71 -3.93
C ARG A 30 2.81 -20.33 -2.82
N LYS A 31 4.13 -20.51 -3.03
CA LYS A 31 5.03 -21.03 -1.98
C LYS A 31 5.13 -20.08 -0.78
N VAL A 32 4.99 -18.77 -1.02
CA VAL A 32 5.08 -17.72 0.01
C VAL A 32 3.71 -17.14 0.34
N TYR A 33 2.83 -17.03 -0.67
CA TYR A 33 1.49 -16.46 -0.56
C TYR A 33 0.45 -17.47 -1.05
N PRO A 34 0.16 -18.55 -0.29
CA PRO A 34 -0.63 -19.68 -0.78
C PRO A 34 -2.13 -19.40 -0.86
N PHE A 35 -2.65 -18.43 -0.11
CA PHE A 35 -4.08 -18.13 -0.09
C PHE A 35 -4.40 -17.08 -1.14
N VAL A 36 -5.45 -17.30 -1.94
CA VAL A 36 -5.95 -16.36 -2.96
C VAL A 36 -7.44 -16.09 -2.74
N GLU A 37 -7.84 -14.83 -2.85
CA GLU A 37 -9.22 -14.37 -2.77
C GLU A 37 -9.48 -13.38 -3.91
N ARG A 38 -10.59 -13.57 -4.64
CA ARG A 38 -11.07 -12.61 -5.64
C ARG A 38 -12.02 -11.64 -4.95
N ILE A 39 -11.66 -10.36 -4.90
CA ILE A 39 -12.47 -9.31 -4.29
C ILE A 39 -12.99 -8.40 -5.38
N GLU A 40 -14.30 -8.19 -5.37
CA GLU A 40 -14.98 -7.16 -6.15
C GLU A 40 -15.02 -5.89 -5.32
N ALA A 41 -14.05 -5.00 -5.57
CA ALA A 41 -13.94 -3.71 -4.91
C ALA A 41 -14.92 -2.72 -5.56
N VAL A 42 -15.85 -2.22 -4.76
CA VAL A 42 -16.65 -1.04 -5.10
C VAL A 42 -15.88 0.18 -4.62
N PRO A 43 -15.57 1.15 -5.49
CA PRO A 43 -14.97 2.41 -5.05
C PRO A 43 -15.88 3.04 -3.99
N LEU A 44 -15.35 3.29 -2.79
CA LEU A 44 -16.10 4.04 -1.79
C LEU A 44 -16.22 5.49 -2.27
N PRO A 45 -17.44 6.02 -2.45
CA PRO A 45 -17.61 7.41 -2.84
C PRO A 45 -17.04 8.30 -1.74
N ILE A 46 -16.14 9.22 -2.10
CA ILE A 46 -15.67 10.25 -1.19
C ILE A 46 -16.83 11.25 -1.01
N PRO A 47 -17.26 11.56 0.23
CA PRO A 47 -18.31 12.55 0.46
C PRO A 47 -17.91 13.90 -0.14
N GLY A 48 -18.70 14.41 -1.09
CA GLY A 48 -18.47 15.72 -1.73
C GLY A 48 -17.73 15.68 -3.08
N SER A 49 -17.29 14.52 -3.56
CA SER A 49 -16.90 14.34 -4.98
C SER A 49 -18.06 13.74 -5.76
N ALA A 50 -18.22 14.13 -7.03
CA ALA A 50 -19.15 13.43 -7.92
C ALA A 50 -18.79 11.93 -7.92
N PRO A 51 -19.78 11.02 -7.80
CA PRO A 51 -19.50 9.60 -7.89
C PRO A 51 -18.94 9.31 -9.28
N GLU A 52 -17.64 9.07 -9.37
CA GLU A 52 -17.11 8.35 -10.52
C GLU A 52 -17.73 6.97 -10.46
N ILE A 53 -18.59 6.67 -11.43
CA ILE A 53 -19.09 5.32 -11.69
C ILE A 53 -17.91 4.53 -12.28
N SER A 54 -16.90 4.30 -11.46
CA SER A 54 -15.84 3.34 -11.75
C SER A 54 -16.46 1.98 -11.47
N GLY A 55 -16.69 1.20 -12.53
CA GLY A 55 -17.27 -0.13 -12.43
C GLY A 55 -16.50 -1.02 -11.44
N THR A 56 -17.12 -2.11 -11.00
CA THR A 56 -16.54 -3.07 -10.06
C THR A 56 -15.09 -3.41 -10.43
N GLU A 57 -14.13 -3.05 -9.56
CA GLU A 57 -12.75 -3.43 -9.75
C GLU A 57 -12.52 -4.84 -9.20
N VAL A 58 -11.88 -5.70 -9.99
CA VAL A 58 -11.47 -7.04 -9.52
C VAL A 58 -10.07 -6.94 -8.96
N HIS A 59 -9.91 -7.27 -7.68
CA HIS A 59 -8.65 -7.34 -6.98
C HIS A 59 -8.38 -8.79 -6.56
N TRP A 60 -7.19 -9.28 -6.88
CA TRP A 60 -6.71 -10.58 -6.46
C TRP A 60 -5.84 -10.43 -5.22
N ASN A 61 -6.34 -10.92 -4.09
CA ASN A 61 -5.69 -10.84 -2.80
C ASN A 61 -4.96 -12.14 -2.48
N PHE A 62 -3.63 -12.11 -2.50
CA PHE A 62 -2.79 -13.21 -2.06
C PHE A 62 -2.28 -12.95 -0.66
N SER A 63 -2.30 -13.96 0.22
CA SER A 63 -1.88 -13.78 1.61
C SER A 63 -0.88 -14.85 2.04
N SER A 64 0.08 -14.46 2.90
CA SER A 64 0.97 -15.41 3.58
C SER A 64 0.18 -16.30 4.56
N VAL A 65 0.81 -17.40 4.98
CA VAL A 65 0.19 -18.38 5.90
C VAL A 65 -0.26 -17.72 7.22
N ASP A 66 0.58 -16.84 7.75
CA ASP A 66 0.32 -16.08 8.98
C ASP A 66 -0.60 -14.88 8.79
N LYS A 67 -1.07 -14.62 7.56
CA LYS A 67 -1.91 -13.47 7.16
C LYS A 67 -1.31 -12.10 7.50
N LYS A 68 0.00 -12.03 7.80
CA LYS A 68 0.70 -10.78 8.12
C LYS A 68 1.11 -10.01 6.88
N TRP A 69 1.28 -10.70 5.76
CA TRP A 69 1.63 -10.13 4.46
C TRP A 69 0.50 -10.36 3.45
N ARG A 70 0.27 -9.36 2.60
CA ARG A 70 -0.72 -9.43 1.53
C ARG A 70 -0.17 -8.83 0.25
N VAL A 71 -0.42 -9.51 -0.86
CA VAL A 71 -0.21 -9.02 -2.21
C VAL A 71 -1.58 -8.76 -2.83
N VAL A 72 -1.79 -7.58 -3.39
CA VAL A 72 -3.01 -7.24 -4.12
C VAL A 72 -2.65 -6.97 -5.56
N LEU A 73 -3.17 -7.79 -6.48
CA LEU A 73 -3.03 -7.60 -7.92
C LEU A 73 -4.36 -7.09 -8.48
N ALA A 74 -4.35 -5.86 -8.98
CA ALA A 74 -5.46 -5.23 -9.69
C ALA A 74 -5.08 -5.03 -11.17
N ALA A 75 -6.04 -4.62 -11.99
CA ALA A 75 -5.82 -4.43 -13.43
C ALA A 75 -4.71 -3.41 -13.76
N ASN A 76 -4.46 -2.43 -12.89
CA ASN A 76 -3.55 -1.31 -13.11
C ASN A 76 -2.43 -1.21 -12.05
N ALA A 77 -2.38 -2.13 -11.09
CA ALA A 77 -1.42 -2.03 -9.99
C ALA A 77 -1.14 -3.38 -9.34
N ILE A 78 0.06 -3.48 -8.77
CA ILE A 78 0.40 -4.51 -7.79
C ILE A 78 0.83 -3.86 -6.48
N THR A 79 0.34 -4.38 -5.37
CA THR A 79 0.61 -3.84 -4.03
C THR A 79 1.11 -4.94 -3.12
N LEU A 80 2.15 -4.67 -2.33
CA LEU A 80 2.58 -5.47 -1.19
C LEU A 80 2.32 -4.68 0.09
N GLU A 81 1.65 -5.29 1.06
CA GLU A 81 1.43 -4.70 2.38
C GLU A 81 1.77 -5.69 3.50
N THR A 82 2.19 -5.15 4.64
CA THR A 82 2.47 -5.92 5.85
C THR A 82 2.09 -5.19 7.12
N LYS A 83 1.55 -5.93 8.09
CA LYS A 83 1.35 -5.47 9.48
C LYS A 83 2.51 -5.85 10.41
N ASP A 84 3.45 -6.66 9.92
CA ASP A 84 4.57 -7.21 10.67
C ASP A 84 5.90 -6.82 9.99
N TYR A 85 6.17 -5.51 9.99
CA TYR A 85 7.33 -4.97 9.32
C TYR A 85 8.62 -5.23 10.11
N ASN A 86 9.49 -6.09 9.57
CA ASN A 86 10.75 -6.51 10.19
C ASN A 86 11.99 -5.76 9.64
N GLY A 87 11.78 -4.69 8.87
CA GLY A 87 12.86 -3.87 8.31
C GLY A 87 12.87 -3.81 6.78
N HIS A 88 13.59 -2.81 6.28
CA HIS A 88 13.51 -2.39 4.88
C HIS A 88 14.01 -3.47 3.91
N ILE A 89 15.10 -4.14 4.26
CA ILE A 89 15.72 -5.15 3.40
C ILE A 89 14.80 -6.36 3.18
N ASP A 90 14.14 -6.87 4.24
CA ASP A 90 13.20 -7.99 4.10
C ASP A 90 12.01 -7.60 3.22
N PHE A 91 11.47 -6.39 3.45
CA PHE A 91 10.35 -5.87 2.67
C PHE A 91 10.69 -5.75 1.18
N ILE A 92 11.83 -5.14 0.83
CA ILE A 92 12.25 -4.98 -0.56
C ILE A 92 12.55 -6.33 -1.22
N LYS A 93 13.16 -7.29 -0.49
CA LYS A 93 13.39 -8.65 -1.03
C LYS A 93 12.07 -9.35 -1.39
N ARG A 94 11.07 -9.27 -0.51
CA ARG A 94 9.73 -9.83 -0.77
C ARG A 94 9.05 -9.13 -1.93
N PHE A 95 9.16 -7.80 -2.00
CA PHE A 95 8.56 -7.07 -3.11
C PHE A 95 9.24 -7.37 -4.44
N GLY A 96 10.57 -7.47 -4.46
CA GLY A 96 11.33 -7.90 -5.64
C GLY A 96 10.92 -9.30 -6.12
N PHE A 97 10.71 -10.26 -5.22
CA PHE A 97 10.18 -11.59 -5.56
C PHE A 97 8.83 -11.50 -6.29
N ILE A 98 7.91 -10.67 -5.78
CA ILE A 98 6.59 -10.46 -6.38
C ILE A 98 6.70 -9.75 -7.75
N LEU A 99 7.54 -8.73 -7.85
CA LEU A 99 7.75 -7.98 -9.10
C LEU A 99 8.39 -8.85 -10.19
N ASN A 100 9.31 -9.75 -9.83
CA ASN A 100 9.86 -10.72 -10.78
C ASN A 100 8.78 -11.69 -11.28
N ALA A 101 7.91 -12.18 -10.38
CA ALA A 101 6.78 -13.01 -10.80
C ALA A 101 5.83 -12.25 -11.75
N LEU A 102 5.55 -10.97 -11.46
CA LEU A 102 4.72 -10.12 -12.31
C LEU A 102 5.36 -9.90 -13.69
N ALA A 103 6.66 -9.62 -13.72
CA ALA A 103 7.42 -9.38 -14.93
C ALA A 103 7.52 -10.63 -15.82
N ASP A 104 7.52 -11.82 -15.23
CA ASP A 104 7.59 -13.07 -15.98
C ASP A 104 6.23 -13.48 -16.58
N THR A 105 5.11 -13.19 -15.91
CA THR A 105 3.78 -13.70 -16.29
C THR A 105 2.84 -12.65 -16.88
N VAL A 106 2.70 -11.50 -16.22
CA VAL A 106 1.78 -10.43 -16.65
C VAL A 106 2.47 -9.48 -17.63
N GLN A 107 3.77 -9.27 -17.43
CA GLN A 107 4.66 -8.49 -18.30
C GLN A 107 4.14 -7.06 -18.61
N PRO A 108 3.85 -6.21 -17.61
CA PRO A 108 3.48 -4.82 -17.89
C PRO A 108 4.61 -4.11 -18.64
N THR A 109 4.28 -3.47 -19.76
CA THR A 109 5.29 -2.83 -20.63
C THR A 109 5.86 -1.54 -20.03
N VAL A 110 5.06 -0.83 -19.24
CA VAL A 110 5.42 0.48 -18.68
C VAL A 110 5.05 0.53 -17.21
N MET A 111 5.96 1.07 -16.40
CA MET A 111 5.70 1.43 -15.01
C MET A 111 5.45 2.93 -14.91
N ILE A 112 4.28 3.30 -14.38
CA ILE A 112 3.86 4.71 -14.25
C ILE A 112 4.40 5.30 -12.96
N ARG A 113 4.29 4.54 -11.86
CA ARG A 113 4.63 5.04 -10.53
C ARG A 113 5.05 3.90 -9.60
N ILE A 114 6.02 4.20 -8.74
CA ILE A 114 6.35 3.39 -7.57
C ILE A 114 6.00 4.20 -6.32
N GLY A 115 5.16 3.65 -5.46
CA GLY A 115 4.78 4.22 -4.18
C GLY A 115 5.31 3.38 -3.04
N TYR A 116 5.82 4.02 -1.99
CA TYR A 116 6.24 3.37 -0.76
C TYR A 116 5.72 4.19 0.43
N ARG A 117 4.95 3.57 1.33
CA ARG A 117 4.30 4.23 2.46
C ARG A 117 4.55 3.47 3.76
N TYR A 118 5.07 4.19 4.74
CA TYR A 118 5.12 3.76 6.13
C TYR A 118 3.97 4.39 6.90
N ILE A 119 3.28 3.59 7.70
CA ILE A 119 2.27 4.05 8.65
C ILE A 119 2.69 3.53 10.02
N ASN A 120 3.19 4.44 10.85
CA ASN A 120 3.55 4.15 12.23
C ASN A 120 2.43 4.64 13.15
N ARG A 121 2.00 3.79 14.08
CA ARG A 121 1.08 4.19 15.14
C ARG A 121 1.87 4.40 16.42
N LEU A 122 2.00 5.65 16.84
CA LEU A 122 2.51 6.02 18.15
C LEU A 122 1.32 5.98 19.13
N GLN A 123 1.47 5.30 20.26
CA GLN A 123 0.36 5.12 21.22
C GLN A 123 0.74 5.49 22.65
N SER A 124 2.01 5.41 23.02
CA SER A 124 2.42 5.73 24.38
C SER A 124 2.72 7.23 24.52
N PRO A 125 2.45 7.82 25.71
CA PRO A 125 2.90 9.18 26.02
C PRO A 125 4.42 9.36 25.86
N GLU A 126 5.20 8.31 26.12
CA GLU A 126 6.65 8.27 25.96
C GLU A 126 7.07 8.43 24.49
N ASP A 127 6.38 7.76 23.55
CA ASP A 127 6.61 7.92 22.10
C ASP A 127 6.44 9.38 21.65
N LEU A 128 5.49 10.08 22.28
CA LEU A 128 5.17 11.48 21.97
C LEU A 128 6.08 12.46 22.69
N SER A 129 6.65 12.09 23.83
CA SER A 129 7.50 12.98 24.64
C SER A 129 8.74 13.49 23.88
N ASN A 130 9.24 12.71 22.93
CA ASN A 130 10.43 13.04 22.13
C ASN A 130 10.10 13.54 20.72
N ILE A 131 8.82 13.73 20.37
CA ILE A 131 8.43 14.03 18.99
C ILE A 131 9.03 15.35 18.47
N GLN A 132 9.26 16.31 19.36
CA GLN A 132 9.92 17.59 19.04
C GLN A 132 11.38 17.45 18.59
N ILE A 133 12.06 16.39 19.01
CA ILE A 133 13.46 16.13 18.64
C ILE A 133 13.52 15.30 17.35
N LEU A 134 12.48 14.50 17.08
CA LEU A 134 12.42 13.57 15.96
C LEU A 134 11.82 14.19 14.68
N VAL A 135 10.94 15.18 14.83
CA VAL A 135 10.24 15.84 13.72
C VAL A 135 10.58 17.33 13.75
N ARG A 136 10.88 17.93 12.59
CA ARG A 136 11.14 19.37 12.51
C ARG A 136 9.93 20.14 13.01
N GLU A 137 10.15 21.18 13.81
CA GLU A 137 9.12 22.02 14.43
C GLU A 137 7.96 22.38 13.48
N ASN A 138 8.30 22.85 12.27
CA ASN A 138 7.33 23.26 11.24
C ASN A 138 6.46 22.11 10.66
N LEU A 139 6.75 20.86 11.00
CA LEU A 139 6.05 19.66 10.50
C LEU A 139 5.29 18.92 11.61
N ILE A 140 5.41 19.34 12.88
CA ILE A 140 4.75 18.67 14.01
C ILE A 140 3.25 18.98 14.05
N GLY A 141 2.83 20.12 13.51
CA GLY A 141 1.44 20.54 13.47
C GLY A 141 0.85 20.69 14.88
N LEU A 142 -0.39 20.21 15.07
CA LEU A 142 -1.09 20.33 16.37
C LEU A 142 -0.59 19.35 17.44
N ALA A 143 0.33 18.44 17.12
CA ALA A 143 0.90 17.52 18.11
C ALA A 143 1.74 18.26 19.18
N ASP A 144 2.24 19.46 18.86
CA ASP A 144 2.96 20.32 19.80
C ASP A 144 2.12 21.46 20.40
N ALA A 145 0.86 21.58 19.97
CA ALA A 145 0.03 22.69 20.40
C ALA A 145 -0.48 22.48 21.84
N LYS A 146 -0.50 23.56 22.64
CA LYS A 146 -1.09 23.57 24.01
C LYS A 146 -2.56 23.11 24.06
N ILE A 147 -3.27 23.16 22.93
CA ILE A 147 -4.68 22.77 22.81
C ILE A 147 -4.88 21.28 22.49
N ARG A 148 -3.81 20.47 22.41
CA ARG A 148 -3.86 19.05 22.00
C ARG A 148 -4.93 18.21 22.72
N GLU A 149 -5.20 18.50 23.99
CA GLU A 149 -6.14 17.73 24.83
C GLU A 149 -7.59 17.82 24.33
N ASN A 150 -7.92 18.87 23.56
CA ASN A 150 -9.24 19.06 22.96
C ASN A 150 -9.28 18.71 21.47
N VAL A 151 -8.18 18.21 20.90
CA VAL A 151 -8.10 17.85 19.48
C VAL A 151 -8.60 16.41 19.30
N VAL A 152 -9.78 16.26 18.71
CA VAL A 152 -10.37 14.95 18.40
C VAL A 152 -9.66 14.30 17.19
N GLN A 153 -9.32 15.09 16.18
CA GLN A 153 -8.61 14.62 14.98
C GLN A 153 -7.84 15.77 14.31
N SER A 154 -6.62 15.50 13.85
CA SER A 154 -5.84 16.41 13.02
C SER A 154 -5.16 15.64 11.90
N VAL A 155 -5.21 16.18 10.68
CA VAL A 155 -4.55 15.60 9.49
C VAL A 155 -3.81 16.71 8.78
N ALA A 156 -2.50 16.55 8.59
CA ALA A 156 -1.66 17.43 7.77
C ALA A 156 -1.16 16.67 6.55
N GLN A 157 -1.43 17.21 5.35
CA GLN A 157 -0.97 16.64 4.09
C GLN A 157 -0.28 17.74 3.28
N SER A 158 0.93 17.45 2.79
CA SER A 158 1.66 18.33 1.89
C SER A 158 2.14 17.51 0.69
N THR A 159 1.78 17.96 -0.51
CA THR A 159 2.28 17.38 -1.76
C THR A 159 3.35 18.30 -2.30
N CYS A 160 4.59 17.82 -2.33
CA CYS A 160 5.73 18.58 -2.81
C CYS A 160 6.27 17.94 -4.09
N ARG A 161 6.64 18.76 -5.06
CA ARG A 161 7.36 18.32 -6.26
C ARG A 161 8.85 18.31 -5.96
N THR A 162 9.56 17.22 -6.28
CA THR A 162 11.03 17.21 -6.19
C THR A 162 11.64 17.75 -7.48
N LYS A 163 12.95 17.98 -7.49
CA LYS A 163 13.65 18.38 -8.72
C LYS A 163 13.61 17.27 -9.78
N GLU A 164 13.43 16.02 -9.37
CA GLU A 164 13.35 14.87 -10.26
C GLU A 164 11.93 14.57 -10.80
N GLY A 165 10.87 15.22 -10.28
CA GLY A 165 9.48 15.07 -10.75
C GLY A 165 8.50 14.63 -9.67
#